data_AF-A0A9R1Q033-F1
#
_entry.id   AF-A0A9R1Q033-F1
#
_cell.length_a   1.000
_cell.length_b   1.000
_cell.length_c   1.000
_cell.angle_alpha   90.00
_cell.angle_beta   90.00
_cell.angle_gamma   90.00
#
_symmetry.space_group_name_H-M   'P 1'
#
loop_
_entity.id
_entity.type
_entity.pdbx_description
1 polymer ?
#
loop_
_entity_poly.entity_id
_entity_poly.type
_entity_poly.pdbx_seq_one_letter_code
_entity_poly.pdbx_strand_id
1 'polypeptide(L)'
;MGGLEEIRNEAVDLENIPIEEVFEQLKCTRQGLTSDEGAQRVEIFGLNKLEEKKESKVLKFLGFMWNPLSWVMEMAAIMAIALANGGGKPPDWQDFVGIIVLLVINSTISFIEENNAGNAAAALMANLAPKTKVLRDGRWGEQEASILVPGDIVSIKLGDIVPADARLLEGDPLKIDQSGLTGESLPVTKNPGDEVFSGSTCKQGEIEAVVIATGVHTFFGKAAHLVDSTNQVGHFQQVLTAIGNFCIVSIAVGIVIEIIVMFPIQRRKYRAGIENLLVLLIGGIPIAMPTVLSVTMAIGSHKLSQQGAITKRMTAIEELAGMDVLCSDKTGTLTLNKLSVDKNLVEVFAKGVDKEHVLLLAARASRVENQDAIDACMVGMLADPKEARAGIREVHFLPFNPTDKRTALTYIDAEGNWHRASKGAPEQIITLCNCKEDVKRKVHSVIEKYAERGLRSLAVARQEVPEKSKDSPGGPWQFIGLLPLFDPPRHDSAETIRKALVLGVNVKMITGDQLAIGKETGRRLGMGTNMYPSSALLGQSKDGSLESLPVDELIEKADGFAGVFQSTSMRL
;
A
#
# COMPACT_ATOMS: atom_id res chain seq x y z
N MET A 1 -38.49 7.06 -4.40
CA MET A 1 -37.97 6.06 -3.45
C MET A 1 -38.06 4.63 -4.00
N GLY A 2 -39.18 4.19 -4.61
CA GLY A 2 -39.34 2.81 -5.13
C GLY A 2 -38.20 2.25 -6.01
N GLY A 3 -37.74 2.97 -7.04
CA GLY A 3 -36.68 2.44 -7.93
C GLY A 3 -35.30 2.26 -7.30
N LEU A 4 -34.95 3.02 -6.25
CA LEU A 4 -33.67 2.83 -5.54
C LEU A 4 -33.72 1.64 -4.57
N GLU A 5 -34.90 1.33 -4.02
CA GLU A 5 -35.10 0.13 -3.19
C GLU A 5 -35.10 -1.15 -4.04
N GLU A 6 -35.57 -1.11 -5.29
CA GLU A 6 -35.46 -2.23 -6.24
C GLU A 6 -34.00 -2.53 -6.61
N ILE A 7 -33.17 -1.50 -6.78
CA ILE A 7 -31.72 -1.63 -7.01
C ILE A 7 -31.03 -2.21 -5.77
N ARG A 8 -31.43 -1.79 -4.56
CA ARG A 8 -30.93 -2.39 -3.31
C ARG A 8 -31.26 -3.88 -3.21
N ASN A 9 -32.38 -4.30 -3.77
CA ASN A 9 -32.80 -5.70 -3.78
C ASN A 9 -32.22 -6.51 -4.95
N GLU A 10 -31.26 -5.95 -5.71
CA GLU A 10 -30.62 -6.60 -6.88
C GLU A 10 -31.63 -7.07 -7.95
N ALA A 11 -32.81 -6.44 -8.03
CA ALA A 11 -33.85 -6.83 -8.98
C ALA A 11 -33.52 -6.41 -10.43
N VAL A 12 -32.47 -5.62 -10.63
CA VAL A 12 -32.07 -5.04 -11.90
C VAL A 12 -30.59 -5.29 -12.17
N ASP A 13 -30.29 -5.91 -13.30
CA ASP A 13 -28.93 -6.18 -13.74
C ASP A 13 -28.31 -4.93 -14.37
N LEU A 14 -27.55 -4.18 -13.57
CA LEU A 14 -26.82 -2.97 -14.00
C LEU A 14 -25.52 -3.30 -14.76
N GLU A 15 -25.11 -4.57 -14.79
CA GLU A 15 -23.84 -5.03 -15.37
C GLU A 15 -23.93 -5.07 -16.90
N ASN A 16 -25.07 -5.53 -17.43
CA ASN A 16 -25.22 -5.84 -18.86
C ASN A 16 -26.02 -4.83 -19.69
N ILE A 17 -26.73 -3.88 -19.07
CA ILE A 17 -27.55 -2.87 -19.78
C ILE A 17 -26.68 -1.77 -20.45
N PRO A 18 -27.17 -0.89 -21.32
CA PRO A 18 -26.40 0.26 -21.82
C PRO A 18 -26.09 1.32 -20.75
N ILE A 19 -25.01 2.10 -20.88
CA ILE A 19 -24.61 3.14 -19.90
C ILE A 19 -25.72 4.19 -19.73
N GLU A 20 -26.42 4.56 -20.79
CA GLU A 20 -27.52 5.53 -20.74
C GLU A 20 -28.65 5.03 -19.83
N GLU A 21 -28.97 3.73 -19.89
CA GLU A 21 -29.98 3.11 -19.02
C GLU A 21 -29.48 3.01 -17.56
N VAL A 22 -28.17 2.82 -17.35
CA VAL A 22 -27.55 2.88 -16.01
C VAL A 22 -27.78 4.25 -15.36
N PHE A 23 -27.61 5.35 -16.11
CA PHE A 23 -27.87 6.70 -15.61
C PHE A 23 -29.34 6.92 -15.25
N GLU A 24 -30.27 6.41 -16.08
CA GLU A 24 -31.71 6.51 -15.81
C GLU A 24 -32.13 5.72 -14.57
N GLN A 25 -31.64 4.48 -14.42
CA GLN A 25 -31.97 3.61 -13.29
C GLN A 25 -31.36 4.11 -11.98
N LEU A 26 -30.07 4.48 -11.98
CA LEU A 26 -29.38 5.03 -10.81
C LEU A 26 -29.78 6.49 -10.53
N LYS A 27 -30.59 7.11 -11.40
CA LYS A 27 -31.01 8.51 -11.32
C LYS A 27 -29.83 9.44 -11.07
N CYS A 28 -28.74 9.23 -11.80
CA CYS A 28 -27.55 10.06 -11.72
C CYS A 28 -27.33 10.80 -13.04
N THR A 29 -26.51 11.84 -13.01
CA THR A 29 -26.15 12.62 -14.19
C THR A 29 -24.66 12.54 -14.44
N ARG A 30 -24.21 12.85 -15.67
CA ARG A 30 -22.79 12.95 -16.01
C ARG A 30 -22.01 14.00 -15.20
N GLN A 31 -22.69 14.91 -14.50
CA GLN A 31 -22.06 15.89 -13.61
C GLN A 31 -21.87 15.37 -12.17
N GLY A 32 -22.18 14.09 -11.93
CA GLY A 32 -22.14 13.46 -10.61
C GLY A 32 -23.43 13.66 -9.83
N LEU A 33 -23.38 13.28 -8.55
CA LEU A 33 -24.47 13.46 -7.59
C LEU A 33 -24.28 14.76 -6.81
N THR A 34 -25.35 15.25 -6.19
CA THR A 34 -25.22 16.32 -5.18
C THR A 34 -24.77 15.75 -3.84
N SER A 35 -24.13 16.57 -3.01
CA SER A 35 -23.69 16.13 -1.66
C SER A 35 -24.84 15.64 -0.78
N ASP A 36 -26.02 16.27 -0.89
CA ASP A 36 -27.22 15.90 -0.14
C ASP A 36 -27.80 14.55 -0.61
N GLU A 37 -27.83 14.30 -1.92
CA GLU A 37 -28.25 13.01 -2.47
C GLU A 37 -27.30 11.88 -2.05
N GLY A 38 -26.00 12.16 -2.02
CA GLY A 38 -24.99 11.23 -1.49
C GLY A 38 -25.31 10.83 -0.06
N ALA A 39 -25.55 11.79 0.83
CA ALA A 39 -25.89 11.54 2.23
C ALA A 39 -27.20 10.73 2.38
N GLN A 40 -28.24 11.07 1.62
CA GLN A 40 -29.51 10.33 1.64
C GLN A 40 -29.34 8.88 1.16
N ARG A 41 -28.51 8.64 0.14
CA ARG A 41 -28.25 7.28 -0.37
C ARG A 41 -27.45 6.44 0.62
N VAL A 42 -26.55 7.04 1.42
CA VAL A 42 -25.86 6.33 2.50
C VAL A 42 -26.86 5.80 3.54
N GLU A 43 -27.94 6.53 3.84
CA GLU A 43 -28.98 6.04 4.77
C GLU A 43 -29.78 4.85 4.19
N ILE A 44 -29.93 4.78 2.86
CA ILE A 44 -30.73 3.75 2.16
C ILE A 44 -29.92 2.46 1.91
N PHE A 45 -28.70 2.62 1.39
CA PHE A 45 -27.82 1.53 0.95
C PHE A 45 -26.79 1.11 2.02
N GLY A 46 -26.57 1.96 3.02
CA GLY A 46 -25.50 1.76 4.01
C GLY A 46 -24.14 2.25 3.50
N LEU A 47 -23.13 2.07 4.35
CA LEU A 47 -21.74 2.43 4.04
C LEU A 47 -21.11 1.39 3.11
N ASN A 48 -20.21 1.84 2.22
CA ASN A 48 -19.36 0.99 1.40
C ASN A 48 -18.24 0.34 2.25
N LYS A 49 -18.65 -0.55 3.14
CA LYS A 49 -17.77 -1.34 4.00
C LYS A 49 -18.36 -2.73 4.15
N LEU A 50 -17.51 -3.74 4.26
CA LEU A 50 -17.96 -5.07 4.64
C LEU A 50 -18.53 -5.03 6.05
N GLU A 51 -19.60 -5.77 6.30
CA GLU A 51 -20.21 -5.83 7.62
C GLU A 51 -19.19 -6.31 8.66
N GLU A 52 -18.91 -5.47 9.64
CA GLU A 52 -18.11 -5.89 10.79
C GLU A 52 -18.96 -6.83 11.64
N LYS A 53 -18.44 -8.04 11.92
CA LYS A 53 -19.03 -8.93 12.91
C LYS A 53 -19.13 -8.18 14.24
N LYS A 54 -20.36 -7.90 14.66
CA LYS A 54 -20.63 -7.31 15.98
C LYS A 54 -20.37 -8.36 17.04
N GLU A 55 -19.14 -8.42 17.55
CA GLU A 55 -18.88 -9.16 18.78
C GLU A 55 -19.52 -8.42 19.95
N SER A 56 -20.33 -9.12 20.74
CA SER A 56 -20.88 -8.54 21.95
C SER A 56 -19.75 -8.32 22.97
N LYS A 57 -19.72 -7.15 23.60
CA LYS A 57 -18.73 -6.81 24.63
C LYS A 57 -18.69 -7.85 25.77
N VAL A 58 -19.83 -8.47 26.06
CA VAL A 58 -19.96 -9.50 27.09
C VAL A 58 -19.35 -10.83 26.64
N LEU A 59 -19.56 -11.27 25.39
CA LEU A 59 -18.86 -12.45 24.86
C LEU A 59 -17.36 -12.22 24.82
N LYS A 60 -16.92 -11.02 24.43
CA LYS A 60 -15.50 -10.68 24.41
C LYS A 60 -14.90 -10.75 25.83
N PHE A 61 -15.61 -10.23 26.83
CA PHE A 61 -15.24 -10.37 28.24
C PHE A 61 -15.14 -11.85 28.68
N LEU A 62 -16.13 -12.67 28.34
CA LEU A 62 -16.14 -14.11 28.63
C LEU A 62 -15.01 -14.85 27.91
N GLY A 63 -14.64 -14.41 26.70
CA GLY A 63 -13.53 -14.95 25.94
C GLY A 63 -12.17 -14.83 26.66
N PHE A 64 -11.96 -13.77 27.45
CA PHE A 64 -10.75 -13.64 28.26
C PHE A 64 -10.62 -14.69 29.36
N MET A 65 -11.74 -15.23 29.85
CA MET A 65 -11.76 -16.33 30.81
C MET A 65 -11.53 -17.69 30.14
N TRP A 66 -11.58 -17.77 28.81
CA TRP A 66 -11.55 -19.02 28.05
C TRP A 66 -10.26 -19.18 27.24
N ASN A 67 -9.12 -18.77 27.80
CA ASN A 67 -7.81 -19.05 27.23
C ASN A 67 -7.18 -20.32 27.85
N PRO A 68 -6.22 -20.99 27.18
CA PRO A 68 -5.63 -22.24 27.70
C PRO A 68 -5.03 -22.13 29.11
N LEU A 69 -4.51 -20.95 29.47
CA LEU A 69 -3.96 -20.70 30.82
C LEU A 69 -5.07 -20.60 31.88
N SER A 70 -6.22 -20.04 31.51
CA SER A 70 -7.40 -19.94 32.38
C SER A 70 -8.05 -21.30 32.60
N TRP A 71 -8.01 -22.22 31.63
CA TRP A 71 -8.45 -23.61 31.86
C TRP A 71 -7.64 -24.31 32.94
N VAL A 72 -6.33 -24.09 32.99
CA VAL A 72 -5.48 -24.68 34.05
C VAL A 72 -5.82 -24.06 35.42
N MET A 73 -6.13 -22.76 35.46
CA MET A 73 -6.60 -22.09 36.69
C MET A 73 -7.99 -22.53 37.12
N GLU A 74 -8.90 -22.80 36.18
CA GLU A 74 -10.21 -23.36 36.47
C GLU A 74 -10.09 -24.78 37.01
N MET A 75 -9.19 -25.59 36.42
CA MET A 75 -8.83 -26.89 36.98
C MET A 75 -8.25 -26.77 38.39
N ALA A 76 -7.41 -25.77 38.67
CA ALA A 76 -6.89 -25.52 40.02
C ALA A 76 -8.00 -25.13 41.01
N ALA A 77 -8.95 -24.29 40.59
CA ALA A 77 -10.12 -23.91 41.40
C ALA A 77 -11.00 -25.14 41.71
N ILE A 78 -11.29 -25.98 40.70
CA ILE A 78 -12.03 -27.23 40.89
C ILE A 78 -11.26 -28.18 41.81
N MET A 79 -9.93 -28.26 41.67
CA MET A 79 -9.07 -29.08 42.52
C MET A 79 -9.16 -28.67 43.99
N ALA A 80 -9.21 -27.37 44.29
CA ALA A 80 -9.36 -26.83 45.63
C ALA A 80 -10.68 -27.25 46.31
N ILE A 81 -11.77 -27.43 45.56
CA ILE A 81 -13.04 -27.94 46.11
C ILE A 81 -13.07 -29.47 46.14
N ALA A 82 -12.65 -30.12 45.06
CA ALA A 82 -12.83 -31.56 44.88
C ALA A 82 -11.87 -32.39 45.74
N LEU A 83 -10.59 -31.98 45.83
CA LEU A 83 -9.53 -32.75 46.47
C LEU A 83 -9.18 -32.27 47.89
N ALA A 84 -9.65 -31.10 48.32
CA ALA A 84 -9.48 -30.64 49.70
C ALA A 84 -10.42 -31.32 50.71
N ASN A 85 -11.24 -32.27 50.26
CA ASN A 85 -12.13 -33.05 51.11
C ASN A 85 -11.34 -34.08 51.93
N GLY A 86 -10.90 -33.71 53.13
CA GLY A 86 -10.18 -34.62 54.02
C GLY A 86 -9.70 -33.99 55.32
N GLY A 87 -9.55 -34.81 56.37
CA GLY A 87 -8.98 -34.40 57.65
C GLY A 87 -9.93 -33.67 58.61
N GLY A 88 -11.25 -33.76 58.43
CA GLY A 88 -12.25 -33.20 59.35
C GLY A 88 -12.43 -31.68 59.28
N LYS A 89 -11.84 -31.01 58.28
CA LYS A 89 -12.06 -29.59 58.00
C LYS A 89 -12.86 -29.43 56.70
N PRO A 90 -13.64 -28.33 56.55
CA PRO A 90 -14.32 -28.02 55.31
C PRO A 90 -13.35 -27.89 54.11
N PRO A 91 -13.86 -28.04 52.87
CA PRO A 91 -13.09 -27.75 51.67
C PRO A 91 -12.62 -26.28 51.67
N ASP A 92 -11.52 -26.01 50.98
CA ASP A 92 -10.87 -24.70 50.94
C ASP A 92 -11.62 -23.74 50.01
N TRP A 93 -12.86 -23.42 50.40
CA TRP A 93 -13.76 -22.52 49.68
C TRP A 93 -13.17 -21.11 49.53
N GLN A 94 -12.32 -20.72 50.48
CA GLN A 94 -11.61 -19.44 50.43
C GLN A 94 -10.62 -19.39 49.25
N ASP A 95 -9.90 -20.48 48.98
CA ASP A 95 -8.96 -20.56 47.86
C ASP A 95 -9.71 -20.58 46.52
N PHE A 96 -10.81 -21.32 46.44
CA PHE A 96 -11.69 -21.32 45.26
C PHE A 96 -12.21 -19.92 44.94
N VAL A 97 -12.79 -19.24 45.93
CA VAL A 97 -13.29 -17.87 45.77
C VAL A 97 -12.13 -16.92 45.43
N GLY A 98 -10.96 -17.10 46.04
CA GLY A 98 -9.75 -16.34 45.74
C GLY A 98 -9.31 -16.47 44.29
N ILE A 99 -9.27 -17.70 43.75
CA ILE A 99 -8.90 -17.98 42.36
C ILE A 99 -9.92 -17.37 41.39
N ILE A 100 -11.23 -17.51 41.67
CA ILE A 100 -12.27 -16.90 40.83
C ILE A 100 -12.15 -15.38 40.85
N VAL A 101 -11.97 -14.76 42.01
CA VAL A 101 -11.78 -13.31 42.14
C VAL A 101 -10.54 -12.87 41.36
N LEU A 102 -9.44 -13.63 41.44
CA LEU A 102 -8.22 -13.36 40.66
C LEU A 102 -8.50 -13.42 39.15
N LEU A 103 -9.21 -14.43 38.66
CA LEU A 103 -9.60 -14.55 37.25
C LEU A 103 -10.49 -13.38 36.82
N VAL A 104 -11.49 -13.01 37.62
CA VAL A 104 -12.39 -11.89 37.33
C VAL A 104 -11.63 -10.56 37.29
N ILE A 105 -10.75 -10.30 38.25
CA ILE A 105 -9.91 -9.09 38.25
C ILE A 105 -9.03 -9.06 37.01
N ASN A 106 -8.38 -10.17 36.67
CA ASN A 106 -7.53 -10.26 35.50
C ASN A 106 -8.32 -10.00 34.22
N SER A 107 -9.43 -10.71 34.00
CA SER A 107 -10.29 -10.49 32.83
C SER A 107 -10.85 -9.07 32.75
N THR A 108 -11.13 -8.44 33.89
CA THR A 108 -11.56 -7.03 33.93
C THR A 108 -10.44 -6.09 33.48
N ILE A 109 -9.23 -6.26 33.98
CA ILE A 109 -8.06 -5.48 33.55
C ILE A 109 -7.80 -5.72 32.06
N SER A 110 -7.77 -6.98 31.62
CA SER A 110 -7.60 -7.34 30.21
C SER A 110 -8.63 -6.71 29.30
N PHE A 111 -9.91 -6.76 29.69
CA PHE A 111 -10.99 -6.21 28.91
C PHE A 111 -10.90 -4.68 28.80
N ILE A 112 -10.64 -3.99 29.92
CA ILE A 112 -10.53 -2.52 29.93
C ILE A 112 -9.35 -2.08 29.08
N GLU A 113 -8.18 -2.68 29.28
CA GLU A 113 -6.96 -2.31 28.56
C GLU A 113 -7.07 -2.65 27.07
N GLU A 114 -7.61 -3.82 26.70
CA GLU A 114 -7.78 -4.18 25.29
C GLU A 114 -8.84 -3.30 24.60
N ASN A 115 -9.90 -2.90 25.29
CA ASN A 115 -10.89 -1.99 24.74
C ASN A 115 -10.31 -0.58 24.54
N ASN A 116 -9.50 -0.09 25.49
CA ASN A 116 -8.81 1.19 25.34
C ASN A 116 -7.80 1.16 24.19
N ALA A 117 -7.01 0.10 24.10
CA ALA A 117 -6.10 -0.17 22.98
C ALA A 117 -6.84 -0.23 21.64
N GLY A 118 -7.96 -0.94 21.57
CA GLY A 118 -8.80 -1.08 20.38
C GLY A 118 -9.37 0.25 19.91
N ASN A 119 -9.84 1.11 20.82
CA ASN A 119 -10.35 2.45 20.48
C ASN A 119 -9.23 3.34 19.90
N ALA A 120 -8.03 3.29 20.47
CA ALA A 120 -6.88 4.04 19.96
C ALA A 120 -6.46 3.53 18.56
N ALA A 121 -6.47 2.22 18.35
CA ALA A 121 -6.20 1.61 17.06
C ALA A 121 -7.30 1.92 16.02
N ALA A 122 -8.57 1.99 16.40
CA ALA A 122 -9.66 2.34 15.51
C ALA A 122 -9.53 3.78 14.98
N ALA A 123 -9.18 4.74 15.86
CA ALA A 123 -8.88 6.10 15.46
C ALA A 123 -7.68 6.18 14.49
N LEU A 124 -6.69 5.31 14.68
CA LEU A 124 -5.55 5.16 13.78
C LEU A 124 -5.98 4.62 12.40
N MET A 125 -6.81 3.58 12.38
CA MET A 125 -7.28 2.94 11.15
C MET A 125 -8.18 3.87 10.33
N ALA A 126 -8.95 4.76 10.97
CA ALA A 126 -9.73 5.77 10.27
C ALA A 126 -8.84 6.68 9.39
N ASN A 127 -7.64 7.03 9.84
CA ASN A 127 -6.68 7.82 9.03
C ASN A 127 -6.08 7.05 7.85
N LEU A 128 -6.16 5.72 7.86
CA LEU A 128 -5.72 4.83 6.79
C LEU A 128 -6.88 4.40 5.87
N ALA A 129 -8.09 4.89 6.12
CA ALA A 129 -9.24 4.53 5.30
C ALA A 129 -8.95 4.83 3.82
N PRO A 130 -9.24 3.90 2.90
CA PRO A 130 -9.05 4.14 1.48
C PRO A 130 -9.80 5.39 1.07
N LYS A 131 -9.14 6.28 0.35
CA LYS A 131 -9.75 7.48 -0.22
C LYS A 131 -10.01 7.28 -1.69
N THR A 132 -11.04 7.92 -2.19
CA THR A 132 -11.40 7.89 -3.61
C THR A 132 -11.79 9.29 -4.08
N LYS A 133 -11.50 9.58 -5.35
CA LYS A 133 -11.85 10.85 -6.00
C LYS A 133 -13.25 10.71 -6.58
N VAL A 134 -14.18 11.46 -6.02
CA VAL A 134 -15.59 11.50 -6.42
C VAL A 134 -15.92 12.84 -7.05
N LEU A 135 -16.83 12.84 -8.02
CA LEU A 135 -17.42 14.03 -8.59
C LEU A 135 -18.77 14.29 -7.91
N ARG A 136 -18.82 15.29 -7.02
CA ARG A 136 -20.05 15.74 -6.36
C ARG A 136 -20.23 17.25 -6.51
N ASP A 137 -21.47 17.69 -6.70
CA ASP A 137 -21.82 19.10 -6.97
C ASP A 137 -21.04 19.71 -8.17
N GLY A 138 -20.71 18.87 -9.16
CA GLY A 138 -19.91 19.26 -10.33
C GLY A 138 -18.43 19.57 -10.02
N ARG A 139 -17.93 19.21 -8.83
CA ARG A 139 -16.52 19.41 -8.43
C ARG A 139 -15.88 18.09 -8.02
N TRP A 140 -14.64 17.90 -8.44
CA TRP A 140 -13.83 16.76 -8.00
C TRP A 140 -13.36 16.98 -6.55
N GLY A 141 -13.72 16.06 -5.68
CA GLY A 141 -13.32 16.03 -4.28
C GLY A 141 -12.77 14.66 -3.89
N GLU A 142 -11.86 14.63 -2.93
CA GLU A 142 -11.36 13.39 -2.36
C GLU A 142 -12.17 13.07 -1.10
N GLN A 143 -12.80 11.89 -1.07
CA GLN A 143 -13.64 11.44 0.03
C GLN A 143 -13.24 10.03 0.47
N GLU A 144 -13.66 9.63 1.66
CA GLU A 144 -13.45 8.26 2.12
C GLU A 144 -14.24 7.28 1.24
N ALA A 145 -13.63 6.16 0.87
CA ALA A 145 -14.29 5.14 0.07
C ALA A 145 -15.51 4.53 0.79
N SER A 146 -15.58 4.63 2.12
CA SER A 146 -16.68 4.15 2.97
C SER A 146 -18.01 4.86 2.74
N ILE A 147 -17.97 6.13 2.31
CA ILE A 147 -19.17 6.95 2.07
C ILE A 147 -19.59 7.00 0.59
N LEU A 148 -18.95 6.17 -0.23
CA LEU A 148 -19.29 5.98 -1.63
C LEU A 148 -20.64 5.28 -1.74
N VAL A 149 -21.49 5.73 -2.66
CA VAL A 149 -22.83 5.18 -2.88
C VAL A 149 -23.05 4.80 -4.34
N PRO A 150 -23.98 3.87 -4.64
CA PRO A 150 -24.40 3.60 -6.01
C PRO A 150 -24.87 4.87 -6.73
N GLY A 151 -24.32 5.10 -7.92
CA GLY A 151 -24.55 6.28 -8.75
C GLY A 151 -23.53 7.41 -8.60
N ASP A 152 -22.58 7.32 -7.65
CA ASP A 152 -21.45 8.25 -7.61
C ASP A 152 -20.57 8.08 -8.86
N ILE A 153 -20.01 9.18 -9.35
CA ILE A 153 -18.97 9.15 -10.40
C ILE A 153 -17.60 9.22 -9.72
N VAL A 154 -16.75 8.26 -10.01
CA VAL A 154 -15.39 8.15 -9.50
C VAL A 154 -14.37 8.28 -10.63
N SER A 155 -13.20 8.81 -10.33
CA SER A 155 -12.04 8.80 -11.23
C SER A 155 -11.08 7.71 -10.80
N ILE A 156 -10.80 6.76 -11.69
CA ILE A 156 -9.87 5.66 -11.45
C ILE A 156 -8.57 5.96 -12.20
N LYS A 157 -7.48 6.16 -11.46
CA LYS A 157 -6.15 6.41 -12.01
C LYS A 157 -5.25 5.20 -11.88
N LEU A 158 -4.11 5.26 -12.56
CA LEU A 158 -3.05 4.27 -12.43
C LEU A 158 -2.60 4.13 -10.97
N GLY A 159 -2.62 2.89 -10.47
CA GLY A 159 -2.25 2.55 -9.09
C GLY A 159 -3.40 2.61 -8.09
N ASP A 160 -4.54 3.20 -8.45
CA ASP A 160 -5.71 3.24 -7.59
C ASP A 160 -6.30 1.82 -7.43
N ILE A 161 -6.76 1.55 -6.22
CA ILE A 161 -7.60 0.39 -5.92
C ILE A 161 -9.04 0.80 -6.23
N VAL A 162 -9.73 -0.01 -7.02
CA VAL A 162 -11.13 0.20 -7.36
C VAL A 162 -11.97 0.11 -6.07
N PRO A 163 -12.66 1.18 -5.65
CA PRO A 163 -13.26 1.27 -4.31
C PRO A 163 -14.59 0.51 -4.17
N ALA A 164 -15.27 0.26 -5.29
CA ALA A 164 -16.59 -0.35 -5.38
C ALA A 164 -16.77 -0.90 -6.81
N ASP A 165 -17.75 -1.75 -7.01
CA ASP A 165 -18.06 -2.22 -8.36
C ASP A 165 -18.59 -1.04 -9.16
N ALA A 166 -17.99 -0.81 -10.33
CA ALA A 166 -18.24 0.38 -11.13
C ALA A 166 -18.27 0.05 -12.62
N ARG A 167 -18.87 0.94 -13.38
CA ARG A 167 -18.98 0.86 -14.83
C ARG A 167 -18.25 1.98 -15.50
N LEU A 168 -17.41 1.64 -16.45
CA LEU A 168 -16.52 2.59 -17.10
C LEU A 168 -17.31 3.53 -18.01
N LEU A 169 -17.05 4.82 -17.89
CA LEU A 169 -17.60 5.86 -18.75
C LEU A 169 -16.72 6.03 -20.00
N GLU A 170 -16.79 7.18 -20.66
CA GLU A 170 -16.03 7.46 -21.87
C GLU A 170 -14.54 7.69 -21.56
N GLY A 171 -13.65 7.13 -22.39
CA GLY A 171 -12.21 7.29 -22.22
C GLY A 171 -11.39 6.26 -23.01
N ASP A 172 -10.09 6.27 -22.80
CA ASP A 172 -9.19 5.26 -23.34
C ASP A 172 -9.30 3.97 -22.49
N PRO A 173 -9.11 2.77 -23.08
CA PRO A 173 -9.16 1.52 -22.33
C PRO A 173 -8.13 1.48 -21.20
N LEU A 174 -8.50 0.91 -20.06
CA LEU A 174 -7.60 0.67 -18.93
C LEU A 174 -7.25 -0.81 -18.80
N LYS A 175 -6.13 -1.10 -18.13
CA LYS A 175 -5.80 -2.46 -17.72
C LYS A 175 -5.93 -2.61 -16.22
N ILE A 176 -6.70 -3.61 -15.81
CA ILE A 176 -7.01 -3.87 -14.42
C ILE A 176 -6.47 -5.24 -14.03
N ASP A 177 -5.78 -5.27 -12.89
CA ASP A 177 -5.34 -6.49 -12.26
C ASP A 177 -6.43 -7.00 -11.32
N GLN A 178 -6.99 -8.16 -11.69
CA GLN A 178 -8.01 -8.87 -10.93
C GLN A 178 -7.46 -10.13 -10.25
N SER A 179 -6.14 -10.28 -10.16
CA SER A 179 -5.50 -11.48 -9.58
C SER A 179 -5.96 -11.79 -8.17
N GLY A 180 -6.27 -10.77 -7.36
CA GLY A 180 -6.81 -10.93 -6.01
C GLY A 180 -8.24 -11.48 -5.96
N LEU A 181 -8.99 -11.43 -7.07
CA LEU A 181 -10.40 -11.82 -7.17
C LEU A 181 -10.58 -13.13 -7.95
N THR A 182 -9.94 -13.22 -9.13
CA THR A 182 -10.10 -14.34 -10.06
C THR A 182 -8.97 -15.35 -9.95
N GLY A 183 -7.85 -14.99 -9.34
CA GLY A 183 -6.62 -15.79 -9.31
C GLY A 183 -5.80 -15.73 -10.62
N GLU A 184 -6.26 -15.00 -11.63
CA GLU A 184 -5.53 -14.85 -12.89
C GLU A 184 -4.48 -13.73 -12.80
N SER A 185 -3.21 -14.06 -13.07
CA SER A 185 -2.10 -13.11 -12.88
C SER A 185 -1.96 -12.03 -13.95
N LEU A 186 -2.65 -12.17 -15.10
CA LEU A 186 -2.50 -11.23 -16.22
C LEU A 186 -3.55 -10.12 -16.13
N PRO A 187 -3.14 -8.83 -16.20
CA PRO A 187 -4.10 -7.73 -16.24
C PRO A 187 -5.01 -7.81 -17.46
N VAL A 188 -6.30 -7.59 -17.25
CA VAL A 188 -7.33 -7.63 -18.28
C VAL A 188 -7.58 -6.22 -18.80
N THR A 189 -7.72 -6.06 -20.12
CA THR A 189 -8.09 -4.77 -20.73
C THR A 189 -9.60 -4.57 -20.62
N LYS A 190 -10.01 -3.41 -20.11
CA LYS A 190 -11.40 -3.00 -19.95
C LYS A 190 -11.66 -1.73 -20.76
N ASN A 191 -12.74 -1.72 -21.53
CA ASN A 191 -13.15 -0.64 -22.41
C ASN A 191 -14.29 0.18 -21.77
N PRO A 192 -14.56 1.40 -22.28
CA PRO A 192 -15.79 2.13 -21.95
C PRO A 192 -17.04 1.24 -22.02
N GLY A 193 -17.84 1.25 -20.96
CA GLY A 193 -19.04 0.43 -20.82
C GLY A 193 -18.83 -0.92 -20.16
N ASP A 194 -17.59 -1.41 -20.04
CA ASP A 194 -17.30 -2.62 -19.28
C ASP A 194 -17.37 -2.35 -17.77
N GLU A 195 -17.64 -3.40 -17.01
CA GLU A 195 -17.61 -3.37 -15.54
C GLU A 195 -16.21 -3.59 -14.96
N VAL A 196 -16.00 -3.05 -13.77
CA VAL A 196 -14.78 -3.20 -12.97
C VAL A 196 -15.15 -3.50 -11.53
N PHE A 197 -14.39 -4.40 -10.89
CA PHE A 197 -14.72 -4.92 -9.57
C PHE A 197 -13.92 -4.27 -8.45
N SER A 198 -14.57 -4.10 -7.30
CA SER A 198 -14.00 -3.68 -6.03
C SER A 198 -12.79 -4.53 -5.64
N GLY A 199 -11.72 -3.89 -5.17
CA GLY A 199 -10.46 -4.56 -4.79
C GLY A 199 -9.51 -4.85 -5.96
N SER A 200 -9.95 -4.67 -7.20
CA SER A 200 -9.04 -4.71 -8.36
C SER A 200 -8.10 -3.50 -8.36
N THR A 201 -6.92 -3.63 -8.95
CA THR A 201 -5.95 -2.52 -9.04
C THR A 201 -5.76 -2.06 -10.47
N CYS A 202 -5.86 -0.75 -10.72
CA CYS A 202 -5.60 -0.20 -12.05
C CYS A 202 -4.08 -0.21 -12.34
N LYS A 203 -3.66 -0.94 -13.38
CA LYS A 203 -2.25 -1.04 -13.78
C LYS A 203 -1.88 -0.06 -14.89
N GLN A 204 -2.83 0.28 -15.77
CA GLN A 204 -2.61 1.17 -16.91
C GLN A 204 -3.88 1.96 -17.25
N GLY A 205 -3.73 3.20 -17.70
CA GLY A 205 -4.83 4.05 -18.13
C GLY A 205 -5.42 4.89 -16.98
N GLU A 206 -6.36 5.75 -17.36
CA GLU A 206 -7.15 6.57 -16.46
C GLU A 206 -8.51 6.77 -17.11
N ILE A 207 -9.57 6.53 -16.35
CA ILE A 207 -10.94 6.64 -16.87
C ILE A 207 -11.90 6.97 -15.72
N GLU A 208 -12.99 7.64 -16.04
CA GLU A 208 -14.09 7.89 -15.11
C GLU A 208 -15.03 6.68 -15.11
N ALA A 209 -15.67 6.42 -13.97
CA ALA A 209 -16.58 5.29 -13.81
C ALA A 209 -17.76 5.68 -12.91
N VAL A 210 -18.93 5.09 -13.17
CA VAL A 210 -20.11 5.21 -12.30
C VAL A 210 -20.22 3.99 -11.39
N VAL A 211 -20.40 4.22 -10.10
CA VAL A 211 -20.51 3.14 -9.10
C VAL A 211 -21.86 2.44 -9.26
N ILE A 212 -21.85 1.11 -9.40
CA ILE A 212 -23.06 0.29 -9.56
C ILE A 212 -23.44 -0.42 -8.26
N ALA A 213 -22.46 -0.93 -7.50
CA ALA A 213 -22.69 -1.64 -6.25
C ALA A 213 -21.60 -1.36 -5.22
N THR A 214 -21.98 -1.35 -3.94
CA THR A 214 -21.10 -0.97 -2.81
C THR A 214 -21.15 -2.02 -1.69
N GLY A 215 -20.07 -2.11 -0.92
CA GLY A 215 -19.97 -2.93 0.30
C GLY A 215 -20.18 -4.41 0.03
N VAL A 216 -21.11 -5.01 0.77
CA VAL A 216 -21.47 -6.44 0.69
C VAL A 216 -22.06 -6.85 -0.66
N HIS A 217 -22.64 -5.91 -1.41
CA HIS A 217 -23.27 -6.17 -2.71
C HIS A 217 -22.26 -6.27 -3.84
N THR A 218 -21.00 -5.90 -3.61
CA THR A 218 -19.93 -6.07 -4.60
C THR A 218 -19.61 -7.55 -4.81
N PHE A 219 -19.06 -7.91 -5.97
CA PHE A 219 -18.56 -9.26 -6.24
C PHE A 219 -17.57 -9.72 -5.17
N PHE A 220 -16.64 -8.84 -4.77
CA PHE A 220 -15.71 -9.11 -3.68
C PHE A 220 -16.42 -9.31 -2.34
N GLY A 221 -17.41 -8.47 -2.01
CA GLY A 221 -18.17 -8.59 -0.77
C GLY A 221 -18.93 -9.90 -0.66
N LYS A 222 -19.58 -10.33 -1.75
CA LYS A 222 -20.27 -11.64 -1.85
C LYS A 222 -19.29 -12.80 -1.66
N ALA A 223 -18.12 -12.75 -2.29
CA ALA A 223 -17.08 -13.76 -2.14
C ALA A 223 -16.47 -13.76 -0.72
N ALA A 224 -16.18 -12.60 -0.15
CA ALA A 224 -15.59 -12.46 1.18
C ALA A 224 -16.51 -13.04 2.28
N HIS A 225 -17.83 -12.85 2.16
CA HIS A 225 -18.81 -13.44 3.07
C HIS A 225 -18.79 -14.99 3.04
N LEU A 226 -18.33 -15.61 1.94
CA LEU A 226 -18.24 -17.07 1.79
C LEU A 226 -16.92 -17.65 2.33
N VAL A 227 -15.86 -16.84 2.47
CA VAL A 227 -14.47 -17.28 2.74
C VAL A 227 -14.00 -16.95 4.18
N ASP A 228 -14.92 -16.61 5.08
CA ASP A 228 -14.66 -16.05 6.41
C ASP A 228 -14.11 -17.06 7.46
N SER A 229 -13.11 -17.84 7.07
CA SER A 229 -12.41 -18.82 7.90
C SER A 229 -10.96 -19.05 7.44
N THR A 230 -10.19 -17.99 7.23
CA THR A 230 -8.74 -18.13 6.91
C THR A 230 -7.88 -17.22 7.80
N ASN A 231 -7.92 -17.45 9.12
CA ASN A 231 -6.94 -16.81 10.01
C ASN A 231 -5.64 -17.64 10.02
N GLN A 232 -4.63 -17.19 9.28
CA GLN A 232 -3.26 -17.60 9.55
C GLN A 232 -2.85 -17.08 10.94
N VAL A 233 -2.42 -17.99 11.80
CA VAL A 233 -1.87 -17.66 13.13
C VAL A 233 -0.56 -16.89 12.95
N GLY A 234 -0.55 -15.60 13.35
CA GLY A 234 0.63 -14.75 13.29
C GLY A 234 1.77 -15.24 14.19
N HIS A 235 3.02 -14.90 13.84
CA HIS A 235 4.24 -15.29 14.57
C HIS A 235 4.15 -14.99 16.08
N PHE A 236 3.66 -13.80 16.43
CA PHE A 236 3.45 -13.40 17.82
C PHE A 236 2.56 -14.37 18.61
N GLN A 237 1.48 -14.87 18.00
CA GLN A 237 0.58 -15.85 18.64
C GLN A 237 1.30 -17.19 18.86
N GLN A 238 2.18 -17.57 17.93
CA GLN A 238 3.00 -18.79 18.07
C GLN A 238 4.00 -18.66 19.22
N VAL A 239 4.68 -17.50 19.34
CA VAL A 239 5.60 -17.21 20.45
C VAL A 239 4.87 -17.23 21.78
N LEU A 240 3.70 -16.57 21.88
CA LEU A 240 2.90 -16.56 23.11
C LEU A 240 2.45 -17.98 23.51
N THR A 241 2.05 -18.79 22.53
CA THR A 241 1.66 -20.18 22.76
C THR A 241 2.86 -21.03 23.20
N ALA A 242 4.05 -20.80 22.64
CA ALA A 242 5.26 -21.51 23.02
C ALA A 242 5.69 -21.21 24.46
N ILE A 243 5.65 -19.93 24.88
CA ILE A 243 5.96 -19.54 26.26
C ILE A 243 4.90 -20.12 27.22
N GLY A 244 3.62 -20.01 26.87
CA GLY A 244 2.54 -20.61 27.65
C GLY A 244 2.70 -22.12 27.82
N ASN A 245 3.04 -22.82 26.74
CA ASN A 245 3.30 -24.26 26.77
C ASN A 245 4.51 -24.61 27.64
N PHE A 246 5.60 -23.84 27.57
CA PHE A 246 6.77 -24.02 28.43
C PHE A 246 6.41 -23.90 29.92
N CYS A 247 5.59 -22.92 30.29
CA CYS A 247 5.11 -22.75 31.66
C CYS A 247 4.23 -23.94 32.10
N ILE A 248 3.26 -24.35 31.26
CA ILE A 248 2.38 -25.49 31.57
C ILE A 248 3.18 -26.78 31.76
N VAL A 249 4.13 -27.08 30.86
CA VAL A 249 5.00 -28.25 30.96
C VAL A 249 5.86 -28.20 32.22
N SER A 250 6.44 -27.05 32.55
CA SER A 250 7.23 -26.87 33.77
C SER A 250 6.41 -27.11 35.04
N ILE A 251 5.17 -26.63 35.08
CA ILE A 251 4.23 -26.88 36.18
C ILE A 251 3.87 -28.36 36.26
N ALA A 252 3.54 -29.00 35.13
CA ALA A 252 3.19 -30.42 35.08
C ALA A 252 4.35 -31.29 35.59
N VAL A 253 5.58 -31.00 35.16
CA VAL A 253 6.79 -31.69 35.65
C VAL A 253 6.97 -31.45 37.15
N GLY A 254 6.80 -30.21 37.63
CA GLY A 254 6.86 -29.87 39.05
C GLY A 254 5.84 -30.63 39.89
N ILE A 255 4.58 -30.70 39.44
CA ILE A 255 3.50 -31.46 40.08
C ILE A 255 3.87 -32.94 40.18
N VAL A 256 4.34 -33.55 39.08
CA VAL A 256 4.73 -34.96 39.06
C VAL A 256 5.88 -35.23 40.03
N ILE A 257 6.91 -34.38 40.05
CA ILE A 257 8.05 -34.51 40.96
C ILE A 257 7.58 -34.35 42.42
N GLU A 258 6.75 -33.35 42.73
CA GLU A 258 6.23 -33.15 44.08
C GLU A 258 5.40 -34.34 44.56
N ILE A 259 4.53 -34.90 43.71
CA ILE A 259 3.76 -36.09 44.05
C ILE A 259 4.69 -37.27 44.38
N ILE A 260 5.71 -37.51 43.54
CA ILE A 260 6.68 -38.60 43.73
C ILE A 260 7.54 -38.39 44.98
N VAL A 261 7.86 -37.15 45.38
CA VAL A 261 8.68 -36.90 46.58
C VAL A 261 7.83 -36.86 47.85
N MET A 262 6.67 -36.22 47.83
CA MET A 262 5.88 -35.94 49.03
C MET A 262 5.14 -37.17 49.55
N PHE A 263 4.58 -37.99 48.67
CA PHE A 263 3.73 -39.12 49.06
C PHE A 263 4.53 -40.36 49.48
N PRO A 264 5.44 -40.92 48.66
CA PRO A 264 6.15 -42.13 49.03
C PRO A 264 7.39 -41.86 49.90
N ILE A 265 8.13 -40.75 49.70
CA ILE A 265 9.39 -40.49 50.42
C ILE A 265 9.14 -39.76 51.75
N GLN A 266 8.45 -38.62 51.73
CA GLN A 266 8.20 -37.82 52.95
C GLN A 266 6.97 -38.28 53.76
N ARG A 267 6.14 -39.19 53.22
CA ARG A 267 4.87 -39.66 53.84
C ARG A 267 4.00 -38.50 54.36
N ARG A 268 3.90 -37.40 53.60
CA ARG A 268 3.07 -36.25 53.98
C ARG A 268 1.58 -36.61 53.97
N LYS A 269 0.81 -35.90 54.79
CA LYS A 269 -0.65 -36.02 54.81
C LYS A 269 -1.22 -35.57 53.45
N TYR A 270 -2.23 -36.29 52.98
CA TYR A 270 -2.86 -36.03 51.66
C TYR A 270 -3.23 -34.57 51.43
N ARG A 271 -3.90 -33.93 52.40
CA ARG A 271 -4.30 -32.52 52.31
C ARG A 271 -3.12 -31.55 52.13
N ALA A 272 -2.04 -31.74 52.89
CA ALA A 272 -0.84 -30.91 52.77
C ALA A 272 -0.10 -31.10 51.43
N GLY A 273 -0.28 -32.26 50.78
CA GLY A 273 0.18 -32.48 49.41
C GLY A 273 -0.62 -31.66 48.40
N ILE A 274 -1.96 -31.67 48.51
CA ILE A 274 -2.84 -30.90 47.62
C ILE A 274 -2.62 -29.39 47.75
N GLU A 275 -2.43 -28.88 48.98
CA GLU A 275 -2.11 -27.46 49.24
C GLU A 275 -0.82 -27.04 48.51
N ASN A 276 0.23 -27.86 48.50
CA ASN A 276 1.47 -27.57 47.77
C ASN A 276 1.28 -27.55 46.24
N LEU A 277 0.52 -28.52 45.70
CA LEU A 277 0.21 -28.56 44.27
C LEU A 277 -0.60 -27.34 43.83
N LEU A 278 -1.50 -26.86 44.69
CA LEU A 278 -2.31 -25.67 44.43
C LEU A 278 -1.44 -24.40 44.38
N VAL A 279 -0.45 -24.26 45.28
CA VAL A 279 0.51 -23.15 45.26
C VAL A 279 1.31 -23.13 43.95
N LEU A 280 1.75 -24.30 43.47
CA LEU A 280 2.49 -24.42 42.22
C LEU A 280 1.64 -24.04 40.99
N LEU A 281 0.35 -24.39 40.99
CA LEU A 281 -0.59 -24.02 39.92
C LEU A 281 -0.89 -22.51 39.92
N ILE A 282 -1.20 -21.92 41.08
CA ILE A 282 -1.53 -20.49 41.18
C ILE A 282 -0.31 -19.62 40.87
N GLY A 283 0.86 -19.98 41.40
CA GLY A 283 2.08 -19.20 41.23
C GLY A 283 2.79 -19.42 39.89
N GLY A 284 2.59 -20.58 39.26
CA GLY A 284 3.31 -20.95 38.05
C GLY A 284 2.75 -20.34 36.76
N ILE A 285 1.48 -19.92 36.75
CA ILE A 285 0.78 -19.51 35.52
C ILE A 285 0.86 -17.98 35.36
N PRO A 286 1.56 -17.46 34.34
CA PRO A 286 1.66 -16.03 34.10
C PRO A 286 0.43 -15.53 33.31
N ILE A 287 -0.75 -15.54 33.93
CA ILE A 287 -2.03 -15.23 33.27
C ILE A 287 -2.04 -13.80 32.69
N ALA A 288 -1.30 -12.86 33.30
CA ALA A 288 -1.23 -11.48 32.85
C ALA A 288 -0.41 -11.29 31.55
N MET A 289 0.48 -12.22 31.19
CA MET A 289 1.46 -12.05 30.11
C MET A 289 0.82 -11.76 28.73
N PRO A 290 -0.18 -12.52 28.23
CA PRO A 290 -0.86 -12.21 26.97
C PRO A 290 -1.39 -10.78 26.90
N THR A 291 -2.04 -10.35 27.98
CA THR A 291 -2.63 -9.03 28.11
C THR A 291 -1.57 -7.95 28.09
N VAL A 292 -0.54 -8.09 28.94
CA VAL A 292 0.55 -7.10 29.05
C VAL A 292 1.25 -6.91 27.70
N LEU A 293 1.51 -7.99 26.97
CA LEU A 293 2.15 -7.89 25.66
C LEU A 293 1.25 -7.22 24.62
N SER A 294 -0.03 -7.60 24.54
CA SER A 294 -1.02 -7.00 23.63
C SER A 294 -1.16 -5.49 23.86
N VAL A 295 -1.28 -5.08 25.12
CA VAL A 295 -1.40 -3.67 25.53
C VAL A 295 -0.11 -2.90 25.22
N THR A 296 1.05 -3.50 25.48
CA THR A 296 2.34 -2.88 25.16
C THR A 296 2.48 -2.61 23.66
N MET A 297 2.04 -3.54 22.80
CA MET A 297 2.03 -3.35 21.34
C MET A 297 1.07 -2.24 20.91
N ALA A 298 -0.13 -2.18 21.50
CA ALA A 298 -1.10 -1.13 21.20
C ALA A 298 -0.59 0.27 21.60
N ILE A 299 0.00 0.40 22.79
CA ILE A 299 0.65 1.64 23.25
C ILE A 299 1.82 2.00 22.33
N GLY A 300 2.63 1.01 21.94
CA GLY A 300 3.74 1.18 20.99
C GLY A 300 3.26 1.71 19.63
N SER A 301 2.19 1.13 19.08
CA SER A 301 1.55 1.59 17.84
C SER A 301 1.06 3.03 17.96
N HIS A 302 0.42 3.38 19.08
CA HIS A 302 -0.05 4.73 19.34
C HIS A 302 1.13 5.74 19.42
N LYS A 303 2.22 5.37 20.10
CA LYS A 303 3.42 6.22 20.15
C LYS A 303 4.06 6.41 18.77
N LEU A 304 4.15 5.37 17.96
CA LEU A 304 4.65 5.47 16.58
C LEU A 304 3.77 6.40 15.74
N SER A 305 2.45 6.33 15.92
CA SER A 305 1.53 7.25 15.23
C SER A 305 1.77 8.71 15.59
N GLN A 306 2.03 9.01 16.86
CA GLN A 306 2.36 10.37 17.30
C GLN A 306 3.67 10.88 16.66
N GLN A 307 4.57 9.96 16.28
CA GLN A 307 5.79 10.25 15.53
C GLN A 307 5.58 10.26 14.01
N GLY A 308 4.35 10.06 13.52
CA GLY A 308 4.02 10.06 12.09
C GLY A 308 4.16 8.70 11.39
N ALA A 309 4.43 7.61 12.12
CA ALA A 309 4.50 6.26 11.58
C ALA A 309 3.27 5.44 11.96
N ILE A 310 2.48 5.02 10.97
CA ILE A 310 1.21 4.32 11.20
C ILE A 310 1.40 2.81 10.99
N THR A 311 1.20 1.99 12.04
CA THR A 311 1.32 0.53 11.95
C THR A 311 -0.01 -0.13 11.60
N LYS A 312 -0.17 -0.55 10.34
CA LYS A 312 -1.36 -1.31 9.89
C LYS A 312 -1.47 -2.69 10.53
N ARG A 313 -0.32 -3.33 10.81
CA ARG A 313 -0.20 -4.60 11.54
C ARG A 313 0.52 -4.33 12.85
N MET A 314 -0.07 -4.70 13.99
CA MET A 314 0.57 -4.52 15.30
C MET A 314 1.87 -5.34 15.44
N THR A 315 1.94 -6.51 14.79
CA THR A 315 3.14 -7.36 14.74
C THR A 315 4.31 -6.72 13.99
N ALA A 316 4.07 -5.68 13.18
CA ALA A 316 5.15 -4.98 12.46
C ALA A 316 6.14 -4.28 13.41
N ILE A 317 5.75 -4.01 14.67
CA ILE A 317 6.66 -3.44 15.67
C ILE A 317 7.79 -4.42 16.00
N GLU A 318 7.47 -5.71 16.10
CA GLU A 318 8.46 -6.79 16.31
C GLU A 318 9.37 -6.95 15.08
N GLU A 319 8.77 -6.97 13.88
CA GLU A 319 9.50 -7.05 12.61
C GLU A 319 10.48 -5.88 12.44
N LEU A 320 10.06 -4.66 12.78
CA LEU A 320 10.93 -3.48 12.73
C LEU A 320 12.04 -3.49 13.78
N ALA A 321 11.79 -4.08 14.95
CA ALA A 321 12.80 -4.21 16.00
C ALA A 321 13.90 -5.23 15.62
N GLY A 322 13.55 -6.25 14.84
CA GLY A 322 14.49 -7.24 14.30
C GLY A 322 14.99 -6.94 12.89
N MET A 323 14.83 -5.70 12.41
CA MET A 323 15.21 -5.34 11.04
C MET A 323 16.73 -5.19 10.91
N ASP A 324 17.36 -6.06 10.12
CA ASP A 324 18.81 -5.99 9.84
C ASP A 324 19.14 -5.19 8.56
N VAL A 325 18.25 -5.22 7.57
CA VAL A 325 18.44 -4.57 6.27
C VAL A 325 17.19 -3.78 5.89
N LEU A 326 17.38 -2.51 5.54
CA LEU A 326 16.36 -1.62 5.01
C LEU A 326 16.60 -1.35 3.53
N CYS A 327 15.83 -1.99 2.67
CA CYS A 327 15.79 -1.68 1.24
C CYS A 327 14.89 -0.46 1.01
N SER A 328 15.49 0.70 0.73
CA SER A 328 14.76 1.96 0.52
C SER A 328 14.71 2.33 -0.95
N ASP A 329 13.51 2.64 -1.47
CA ASP A 329 13.40 3.29 -2.77
C ASP A 329 14.13 4.65 -2.73
N LYS A 330 14.79 5.01 -3.82
CA LYS A 330 15.39 6.33 -3.99
C LYS A 330 14.31 7.40 -4.11
N THR A 331 13.38 7.20 -5.04
CA THR A 331 12.50 8.28 -5.50
C THR A 331 11.32 8.41 -4.53
N GLY A 332 11.17 9.60 -3.92
CA GLY A 332 10.08 9.85 -2.97
C GLY A 332 10.40 9.45 -1.52
N THR A 333 11.31 8.52 -1.27
CA THR A 333 11.79 8.20 0.09
C THR A 333 13.09 8.93 0.40
N LEU A 334 14.19 8.62 -0.31
CA LEU A 334 15.48 9.26 -0.06
C LEU A 334 15.56 10.68 -0.64
N THR A 335 14.78 10.96 -1.68
CA THR A 335 14.69 12.27 -2.34
C THR A 335 13.36 12.97 -2.08
N LEU A 336 13.32 14.28 -2.34
CA LEU A 336 12.13 15.10 -2.13
C LEU A 336 11.03 14.88 -3.18
N ASN A 337 11.35 14.22 -4.31
CA ASN A 337 10.48 14.10 -5.48
C ASN A 337 9.96 15.48 -5.93
N LYS A 338 10.80 16.52 -5.76
CA LYS A 338 10.56 17.90 -6.20
C LYS A 338 11.61 18.21 -7.25
N LEU A 339 11.31 17.80 -8.47
CA LEU A 339 12.25 17.85 -9.58
C LEU A 339 12.51 19.30 -9.99
N SER A 340 13.72 19.54 -10.48
CA SER A 340 14.15 20.83 -11.03
C SER A 340 14.95 20.63 -12.31
N VAL A 341 14.92 21.61 -13.21
CA VAL A 341 15.65 21.55 -14.48
C VAL A 341 16.63 22.72 -14.57
N ASP A 342 17.88 22.43 -14.87
CA ASP A 342 18.87 23.45 -15.22
C ASP A 342 18.77 23.78 -16.72
N LYS A 343 18.22 24.96 -17.04
CA LYS A 343 18.01 25.43 -18.43
C LYS A 343 19.32 25.49 -19.24
N ASN A 344 20.46 25.70 -18.59
CA ASN A 344 21.74 25.80 -19.29
C ASN A 344 22.18 24.47 -19.90
N LEU A 345 21.79 23.36 -19.26
CA LEU A 345 22.19 22.03 -19.66
C LEU A 345 21.27 21.39 -20.68
N VAL A 346 20.10 21.97 -20.94
CA VAL A 346 19.15 21.49 -21.95
C VAL A 346 19.82 21.46 -23.33
N GLU A 347 19.71 20.32 -24.00
CA GLU A 347 20.26 20.09 -25.34
C GLU A 347 19.13 19.97 -26.37
N VAL A 348 19.26 20.69 -27.49
CA VAL A 348 18.26 20.74 -28.56
C VAL A 348 18.83 20.08 -29.82
N PHE A 349 18.02 19.25 -30.47
CA PHE A 349 18.42 18.47 -31.64
C PHE A 349 17.71 18.90 -32.92
N ALA A 350 16.51 19.48 -32.81
CA ALA A 350 15.77 20.03 -33.94
C ALA A 350 16.31 21.41 -34.35
N LYS A 351 16.43 21.64 -35.67
CA LYS A 351 16.85 22.94 -36.20
C LYS A 351 15.71 23.95 -36.07
N GLY A 352 16.03 25.17 -35.64
CA GLY A 352 15.04 26.26 -35.51
C GLY A 352 14.20 26.22 -34.24
N VAL A 353 14.53 25.34 -33.29
CA VAL A 353 13.89 25.28 -31.97
C VAL A 353 14.89 25.80 -30.94
N ASP A 354 14.43 26.65 -30.02
CA ASP A 354 15.24 27.15 -28.90
C ASP A 354 14.99 26.29 -27.63
N LYS A 355 15.80 26.53 -26.58
CA LYS A 355 15.68 25.79 -25.33
C LYS A 355 14.35 26.06 -24.61
N GLU A 356 13.80 27.26 -24.76
CA GLU A 356 12.55 27.68 -24.14
C GLU A 356 11.35 26.97 -24.76
N HIS A 357 11.33 26.80 -26.08
CA HIS A 357 10.29 26.05 -26.77
C HIS A 357 10.31 24.57 -26.43
N VAL A 358 11.48 23.98 -26.14
CA VAL A 358 11.54 22.59 -25.63
C VAL A 358 10.84 22.48 -24.27
N LEU A 359 11.08 23.43 -23.36
CA LEU A 359 10.40 23.49 -22.06
C LEU A 359 8.90 23.71 -22.22
N LEU A 360 8.49 24.59 -23.14
CA LEU A 360 7.07 24.81 -23.44
C LEU A 360 6.38 23.55 -23.98
N LEU A 361 7.03 22.81 -24.88
CA LEU A 361 6.50 21.53 -25.38
C LEU A 361 6.42 20.47 -24.28
N ALA A 362 7.41 20.43 -23.37
CA ALA A 362 7.36 19.56 -22.20
C ALA A 362 6.19 19.91 -21.27
N ALA A 363 5.96 21.20 -21.02
CA ALA A 363 4.85 21.70 -20.21
C ALA A 363 3.49 21.47 -20.89
N ARG A 364 3.41 21.59 -22.22
CA ARG A 364 2.23 21.22 -23.01
C ARG A 364 1.93 19.74 -22.85
N ALA A 365 2.93 18.88 -22.91
CA ALA A 365 2.78 17.44 -22.67
C ALA A 365 2.61 17.07 -21.18
N SER A 366 2.50 18.03 -20.26
CA SER A 366 2.11 17.82 -18.85
C SER A 366 0.63 18.06 -18.63
N ARG A 367 0.05 17.41 -17.62
CA ARG A 367 -1.23 17.85 -17.03
C ARG A 367 -1.04 19.17 -16.26
N VAL A 368 -2.06 20.02 -16.30
CA VAL A 368 -2.11 21.26 -15.51
C VAL A 368 -2.81 21.02 -14.16
N GLU A 369 -3.72 20.06 -14.13
CA GLU A 369 -4.47 19.66 -12.94
C GLU A 369 -4.05 18.26 -12.48
N ASN A 370 -4.05 18.01 -11.17
CA ASN A 370 -3.75 16.70 -10.58
C ASN A 370 -2.38 16.15 -11.04
N GLN A 371 -1.35 16.98 -10.85
CA GLN A 371 -0.04 16.82 -11.47
C GLN A 371 0.85 15.78 -10.77
N ASP A 372 1.53 14.98 -11.58
CA ASP A 372 2.71 14.22 -11.14
C ASP A 372 3.87 15.17 -10.83
N ALA A 373 4.87 14.72 -10.06
CA ALA A 373 6.05 15.52 -9.72
C ALA A 373 6.81 16.03 -10.96
N ILE A 374 6.89 15.25 -12.04
CA ILE A 374 7.49 15.66 -13.32
C ILE A 374 6.63 16.72 -13.99
N ASP A 375 5.31 16.55 -13.99
CA ASP A 375 4.35 17.46 -14.63
C ASP A 375 4.35 18.82 -13.95
N ALA A 376 4.30 18.81 -12.61
CA ALA A 376 4.40 20.00 -11.78
C ALA A 376 5.73 20.74 -11.98
N CYS A 377 6.85 19.99 -12.09
CA CYS A 377 8.14 20.57 -12.42
C CYS A 377 8.10 21.27 -13.79
N MET A 378 7.65 20.59 -14.84
CA MET A 378 7.66 21.17 -16.20
C MET A 378 6.74 22.40 -16.32
N VAL A 379 5.56 22.36 -15.70
CA VAL A 379 4.63 23.50 -15.69
C VAL A 379 5.18 24.65 -14.84
N GLY A 380 5.80 24.36 -13.70
CA GLY A 380 6.41 25.36 -12.82
C GLY A 380 7.74 25.95 -13.33
N MET A 381 8.36 25.35 -14.36
CA MET A 381 9.57 25.88 -15.00
C MET A 381 9.29 27.04 -15.98
N LEU A 382 8.02 27.20 -16.37
CA LEU A 382 7.55 28.36 -17.14
C LEU A 382 7.44 29.59 -16.23
N ALA A 383 7.53 30.79 -16.81
CA ALA A 383 7.38 32.03 -16.04
C ALA A 383 5.94 32.19 -15.52
N ASP A 384 4.96 31.84 -16.36
CA ASP A 384 3.55 31.73 -15.98
C ASP A 384 3.03 30.33 -16.38
N PRO A 385 2.51 29.52 -15.43
CA PRO A 385 1.86 28.24 -15.72
C PRO A 385 0.79 28.30 -16.81
N LYS A 386 0.12 29.44 -16.98
CA LYS A 386 -0.91 29.62 -18.02
C LYS A 386 -0.35 29.55 -19.44
N GLU A 387 0.94 29.87 -19.63
CA GLU A 387 1.62 29.76 -20.93
C GLU A 387 1.59 28.32 -21.47
N ALA A 388 1.55 27.32 -20.59
CA ALA A 388 1.46 25.91 -20.99
C ALA A 388 0.23 25.64 -21.87
N ARG A 389 -0.86 26.41 -21.71
CA ARG A 389 -2.12 26.27 -22.47
C ARG A 389 -2.51 27.52 -23.26
N ALA A 390 -1.70 28.58 -23.21
CA ALA A 390 -1.97 29.81 -23.93
C ALA A 390 -1.95 29.56 -25.46
N GLY A 391 -3.00 30.02 -26.13
CA GLY A 391 -3.11 29.98 -27.60
C GLY A 391 -3.27 28.58 -28.20
N ILE A 392 -3.61 27.57 -27.39
CA ILE A 392 -3.89 26.22 -27.86
C ILE A 392 -5.23 25.71 -27.34
N ARG A 393 -5.90 24.89 -28.16
CA ARG A 393 -7.08 24.14 -27.75
C ARG A 393 -6.71 22.67 -27.59
N GLU A 394 -6.83 22.15 -26.38
CA GLU A 394 -6.59 20.73 -26.10
C GLU A 394 -7.66 19.86 -26.76
N VAL A 395 -7.25 18.75 -27.37
CA VAL A 395 -8.15 17.76 -27.98
C VAL A 395 -8.13 16.47 -27.20
N HIS A 396 -6.94 15.96 -26.91
CA HIS A 396 -6.76 14.69 -26.20
C HIS A 396 -5.40 14.66 -25.51
N PHE A 397 -5.39 14.11 -24.30
CA PHE A 397 -4.19 13.91 -23.50
C PHE A 397 -4.01 12.42 -23.25
N LEU A 398 -2.88 11.88 -23.70
CA LEU A 398 -2.46 10.50 -23.43
C LEU A 398 -1.68 10.47 -22.10
N PRO A 399 -2.23 9.86 -21.04
CA PRO A 399 -1.59 9.80 -19.73
C PRO A 399 -0.37 8.87 -19.70
N PHE A 400 0.40 8.95 -18.60
CA PHE A 400 1.60 8.14 -18.44
C PHE A 400 1.23 6.67 -18.25
N ASN A 401 1.90 5.80 -19.01
CA ASN A 401 1.80 4.36 -18.86
C ASN A 401 3.20 3.76 -18.61
N PRO A 402 3.41 2.90 -17.58
CA PRO A 402 4.69 2.27 -17.30
C PRO A 402 5.28 1.45 -18.44
N THR A 403 4.46 0.93 -19.37
CA THR A 403 4.96 0.23 -20.57
C THR A 403 5.45 1.20 -21.63
N ASP A 404 4.67 2.25 -21.91
CA ASP A 404 4.98 3.22 -22.98
C ASP A 404 5.99 4.28 -22.53
N LYS A 405 6.08 4.49 -21.21
CA LYS A 405 6.92 5.46 -20.49
C LYS A 405 6.89 6.87 -21.09
N ARG A 406 5.73 7.31 -21.58
CA ARG A 406 5.52 8.61 -22.21
C ARG A 406 4.13 9.17 -21.90
N THR A 407 3.99 10.46 -22.15
CA THR A 407 2.75 11.24 -22.12
C THR A 407 2.69 12.06 -23.39
N ALA A 408 1.50 12.35 -23.90
CA ALA A 408 1.35 13.19 -25.08
C ALA A 408 0.12 14.08 -24.99
N LEU A 409 0.23 15.30 -25.51
CA LEU A 409 -0.91 16.20 -25.70
C LEU A 409 -1.12 16.41 -27.21
N THR A 410 -2.32 16.13 -27.68
CA THR A 410 -2.81 16.54 -29.00
C THR A 410 -3.58 17.85 -28.86
N TYR A 411 -3.16 18.88 -29.59
CA TYR A 411 -3.74 20.22 -29.50
C TYR A 411 -3.86 20.88 -30.87
N ILE A 412 -4.77 21.84 -30.95
CA ILE A 412 -4.96 22.71 -32.11
C ILE A 412 -4.32 24.06 -31.78
N ASP A 413 -3.43 24.54 -32.65
CA ASP A 413 -2.84 25.86 -32.51
C ASP A 413 -3.80 26.98 -32.95
N ALA A 414 -3.37 28.24 -32.79
CA ALA A 414 -4.15 29.40 -33.19
C ALA A 414 -4.42 29.48 -34.72
N GLU A 415 -3.61 28.78 -35.53
CA GLU A 415 -3.74 28.71 -36.99
C GLU A 415 -4.68 27.58 -37.44
N GLY A 416 -5.19 26.76 -36.50
CA GLY A 416 -6.08 25.65 -36.78
C GLY A 416 -5.36 24.37 -37.25
N ASN A 417 -4.04 24.29 -37.07
CA ASN A 417 -3.23 23.12 -37.34
C ASN A 417 -3.17 22.21 -36.10
N TRP A 418 -3.19 20.91 -36.34
CA TRP A 418 -3.14 19.90 -35.27
C TRP A 418 -1.70 19.49 -35.03
N HIS A 419 -1.26 19.63 -33.79
CA HIS A 419 0.06 19.24 -33.32
C HIS A 419 -0.06 18.23 -32.19
N ARG A 420 0.95 17.38 -32.07
CA ARG A 420 1.09 16.46 -30.95
C ARG A 420 2.46 16.65 -30.33
N ALA A 421 2.49 16.98 -29.04
CA ALA A 421 3.71 17.06 -28.25
C ALA A 421 3.77 15.85 -27.32
N SER A 422 4.95 15.26 -27.16
CA SER A 422 5.16 14.10 -26.30
C SER A 422 6.40 14.28 -25.45
N LYS A 423 6.35 13.78 -24.22
CA LYS A 423 7.51 13.67 -23.34
C LYS A 423 7.57 12.29 -22.73
N GLY A 424 8.77 11.79 -22.46
CA GLY A 424 8.93 10.47 -21.87
C GLY A 424 10.37 10.03 -21.68
N ALA A 425 10.54 8.75 -21.36
CA ALA A 425 11.84 8.11 -21.27
C ALA A 425 12.58 8.24 -22.61
N PRO A 426 13.86 8.68 -22.62
CA PRO A 426 14.59 8.94 -23.85
C PRO A 426 14.62 7.77 -24.83
N GLU A 427 14.83 6.54 -24.35
CA GLU A 427 14.82 5.34 -25.19
C GLU A 427 13.50 5.14 -25.95
N GLN A 428 12.36 5.41 -25.30
CA GLN A 428 11.05 5.27 -25.93
C GLN A 428 10.78 6.39 -26.95
N ILE A 429 11.23 7.61 -26.66
CA ILE A 429 11.11 8.73 -27.57
C ILE A 429 12.05 8.58 -28.78
N ILE A 430 13.24 8.03 -28.61
CA ILE A 430 14.17 7.69 -29.71
C ILE A 430 13.53 6.69 -30.66
N THR A 431 12.93 5.61 -30.12
CA THR A 431 12.21 4.61 -30.91
C THR A 431 11.00 5.23 -31.62
N LEU A 432 10.25 6.10 -30.94
CA LEU A 432 9.10 6.80 -31.49
C LEU A 432 9.47 7.72 -32.68
N CYS A 433 10.60 8.41 -32.59
CA CYS A 433 11.09 9.30 -33.64
C CYS A 433 11.81 8.57 -34.79
N ASN A 434 12.07 7.26 -34.64
CA ASN A 434 12.89 6.47 -35.56
C ASN A 434 14.19 7.21 -35.95
N CYS A 435 14.90 7.74 -34.94
CA CYS A 435 16.07 8.57 -35.13
C CYS A 435 17.19 7.83 -35.88
N LYS A 436 17.92 8.55 -36.76
CA LYS A 436 19.15 8.03 -37.39
C LYS A 436 20.21 7.71 -36.34
N GLU A 437 21.05 6.71 -36.62
CA GLU A 437 22.10 6.24 -35.70
C GLU A 437 23.06 7.33 -35.23
N ASP A 438 23.33 8.36 -36.04
CA ASP A 438 24.20 9.48 -35.63
C ASP A 438 23.55 10.36 -34.55
N VAL A 439 22.25 10.62 -34.66
CA VAL A 439 21.49 11.37 -33.66
C VAL A 439 21.37 10.53 -32.39
N LYS A 440 21.09 9.24 -32.53
CA LYS A 440 20.99 8.30 -31.41
C LYS A 440 22.28 8.25 -30.59
N ARG A 441 23.45 8.13 -31.24
CA ARG A 441 24.75 8.19 -30.55
C ARG A 441 24.97 9.51 -29.81
N LYS A 442 24.60 10.64 -30.42
CA LYS A 442 24.71 11.95 -29.77
C LYS A 442 23.80 12.04 -28.55
N VAL A 443 22.55 11.57 -28.64
CA VAL A 443 21.58 11.58 -27.53
C VAL A 443 22.09 10.69 -26.39
N HIS A 444 22.56 9.47 -26.65
CA HIS A 444 23.12 8.60 -25.61
C HIS A 444 24.32 9.25 -24.90
N SER A 445 25.22 9.91 -25.63
CA SER A 445 26.36 10.62 -25.02
C SER A 445 25.90 11.74 -24.08
N VAL A 446 24.82 12.46 -24.39
CA VAL A 446 24.26 13.49 -23.51
C VAL A 446 23.59 12.85 -22.28
N ILE A 447 22.84 11.75 -22.48
CA ILE A 447 22.22 11.01 -21.37
C ILE A 447 23.29 10.53 -20.37
N GLU A 448 24.41 10.00 -20.86
CA GLU A 448 25.51 9.54 -20.02
C GLU A 448 26.14 10.71 -19.23
N LYS A 449 26.39 11.86 -19.88
CA LYS A 449 26.86 13.08 -19.19
C LYS A 449 25.89 13.58 -18.12
N TYR A 450 24.59 13.46 -18.35
CA TYR A 450 23.58 13.78 -17.32
C TYR A 450 23.65 12.78 -16.17
N ALA A 451 23.75 11.49 -16.48
CA ALA A 451 23.81 10.43 -15.48
C ALA A 451 25.07 10.53 -14.59
N GLU A 452 26.23 10.87 -15.16
CA GLU A 452 27.47 11.16 -14.41
C GLU A 452 27.31 12.30 -13.40
N ARG A 453 26.43 13.26 -13.71
CA ARG A 453 26.10 14.38 -12.81
C ARG A 453 24.94 14.08 -11.86
N GLY A 454 24.37 12.87 -11.91
CA GLY A 454 23.22 12.46 -11.13
C GLY A 454 21.90 13.08 -11.61
N LEU A 455 21.83 13.47 -12.88
CA LEU A 455 20.65 14.08 -13.49
C LEU A 455 19.91 13.01 -14.30
N ARG A 456 18.61 12.89 -14.06
CA ARG A 456 17.71 12.04 -14.84
C ARG A 456 17.40 12.71 -16.17
N SER A 457 17.30 11.95 -17.26
CA SER A 457 17.03 12.48 -18.58
C SER A 457 15.55 12.33 -18.96
N LEU A 458 14.96 13.39 -19.52
CA LEU A 458 13.62 13.39 -20.10
C LEU A 458 13.70 13.89 -21.54
N ALA A 459 13.13 13.15 -22.48
CA ALA A 459 13.12 13.55 -23.89
C ALA A 459 11.77 14.15 -24.29
N VAL A 460 11.81 15.09 -25.23
CA VAL A 460 10.62 15.74 -25.80
C VAL A 460 10.62 15.55 -27.32
N ALA A 461 9.45 15.22 -27.85
CA ALA A 461 9.21 15.09 -29.28
C ALA A 461 7.95 15.84 -29.71
N ARG A 462 7.91 16.24 -30.98
CA ARG A 462 6.75 16.89 -31.62
C ARG A 462 6.43 16.18 -32.92
N GLN A 463 5.16 16.20 -33.28
CA GLN A 463 4.63 15.70 -34.53
C GLN A 463 3.49 16.61 -35.00
N GLU A 464 3.27 16.67 -36.30
CA GLU A 464 2.08 17.30 -36.89
C GLU A 464 1.07 16.21 -37.28
N VAL A 465 -0.23 16.52 -37.20
CA VAL A 465 -1.31 15.59 -37.54
C VAL A 465 -2.10 16.15 -38.73
N PRO A 466 -1.66 15.90 -39.98
CA PRO A 466 -2.26 16.50 -41.18
C PRO A 466 -3.72 16.13 -41.38
N GLU A 467 -4.09 14.92 -40.97
CA GLU A 467 -5.45 14.36 -41.12
C GLU A 467 -6.47 14.97 -40.15
N LYS A 468 -6.03 15.85 -39.23
CA LYS A 468 -6.88 16.56 -38.25
C LYS A 468 -7.88 15.66 -37.51
N SER A 469 -7.45 14.44 -37.20
CA SER A 469 -8.22 13.43 -36.48
C SER A 469 -7.46 12.95 -35.24
N LYS A 470 -8.20 12.68 -34.16
CA LYS A 470 -7.63 12.22 -32.88
C LYS A 470 -6.95 10.85 -33.00
N ASP A 471 -7.55 9.95 -33.77
CA ASP A 471 -7.13 8.55 -33.89
C ASP A 471 -6.06 8.36 -34.99
N SER A 472 -5.76 9.42 -35.74
CA SER A 472 -4.73 9.37 -36.78
C SER A 472 -3.34 9.20 -36.16
N PRO A 473 -2.49 8.34 -36.74
CA PRO A 473 -1.11 8.18 -36.29
C PRO A 473 -0.31 9.47 -36.47
N GLY A 474 -0.67 10.36 -37.40
CA GLY A 474 0.03 11.61 -37.72
C GLY A 474 1.28 11.43 -38.59
N GLY A 475 2.08 12.49 -38.76
CA GLY A 475 3.33 12.49 -39.55
C GLY A 475 4.53 11.80 -38.86
N PRO A 476 5.78 11.95 -39.34
CA PRO A 476 6.94 11.45 -38.59
C PRO A 476 7.19 12.30 -37.33
N TRP A 477 7.49 11.64 -36.21
CA TRP A 477 7.89 12.32 -34.97
C TRP A 477 9.28 12.94 -35.10
N GLN A 478 9.43 14.15 -34.60
CA GLN A 478 10.69 14.88 -34.54
C GLN A 478 11.21 14.90 -33.11
N PHE A 479 12.44 14.44 -32.91
CA PHE A 479 13.12 14.52 -31.63
C PHE A 479 13.57 15.96 -31.39
N ILE A 480 12.97 16.64 -30.40
CA ILE A 480 13.16 18.07 -30.19
C ILE A 480 14.36 18.32 -29.27
N GLY A 481 14.35 17.72 -28.08
CA GLY A 481 15.34 18.03 -27.06
C GLY A 481 15.37 17.06 -25.89
N LEU A 482 16.43 17.17 -25.10
CA LEU A 482 16.65 16.42 -23.88
C LEU A 482 16.78 17.39 -22.69
N LEU A 483 16.06 17.10 -21.62
CA LEU A 483 16.04 17.90 -20.39
C LEU A 483 16.69 17.11 -19.25
N PRO A 484 17.62 17.72 -18.49
CA PRO A 484 18.13 17.15 -17.26
C PRO A 484 17.21 17.49 -16.08
N LEU A 485 16.68 16.46 -15.45
CA LEU A 485 15.90 16.51 -14.22
C LEU A 485 16.81 16.21 -13.03
N PHE A 486 16.87 17.13 -12.08
CA PHE A 486 17.53 16.91 -10.80
C PHE A 486 16.50 16.63 -9.71
N ASP A 487 16.69 15.53 -8.98
CA ASP A 487 15.91 15.18 -7.80
C ASP A 487 16.77 15.35 -6.54
N PRO A 488 16.57 16.41 -5.75
CA PRO A 488 17.40 16.67 -4.59
C PRO A 488 17.15 15.63 -3.47
N PRO A 489 18.21 15.15 -2.78
CA PRO A 489 18.05 14.35 -1.59
C PRO A 489 17.33 15.14 -0.50
N ARG A 490 16.60 14.45 0.40
CA ARG A 490 16.06 15.12 1.59
C ARG A 490 17.21 15.55 2.51
N HIS A 491 16.96 16.59 3.29
CA HIS A 491 17.95 17.18 4.19
C HIS A 491 18.35 16.24 5.33
N ASP A 492 17.44 15.36 5.73
CA ASP A 492 17.57 14.39 6.81
C ASP A 492 18.05 13.00 6.34
N SER A 493 17.80 12.61 5.09
CA SER A 493 18.16 11.28 4.54
C SER A 493 19.59 10.85 4.88
N ALA A 494 20.59 11.71 4.64
CA ALA A 494 22.00 11.38 4.87
C ALA A 494 22.35 11.21 6.37
N GLU A 495 21.63 11.87 7.27
CA GLU A 495 21.77 11.66 8.71
C GLU A 495 21.06 10.38 9.15
N THR A 496 19.86 10.13 8.62
CA THR A 496 19.06 8.92 8.89
C THR A 496 19.81 7.66 8.47
N ILE A 497 20.44 7.64 7.30
CA ILE A 497 21.27 6.52 6.83
C ILE A 497 22.42 6.24 7.82
N ARG A 498 23.12 7.30 8.28
CA ARG A 498 24.21 7.15 9.25
C ARG A 498 23.71 6.63 10.59
N LYS A 499 22.56 7.12 11.08
CA LYS A 499 21.93 6.62 12.32
C LYS A 499 21.50 5.17 12.20
N ALA A 500 20.89 4.79 11.08
CA ALA A 500 20.48 3.41 10.81
C ALA A 500 21.70 2.47 10.87
N LEU A 501 22.82 2.86 10.25
CA LEU A 501 24.05 2.09 10.27
C LEU A 501 24.62 1.94 11.70
N VAL A 502 24.57 2.99 12.53
CA VAL A 502 24.98 2.93 13.94
C VAL A 502 24.09 1.99 14.76
N LEU A 503 22.80 1.89 14.40
CA LEU A 503 21.86 0.96 15.02
C LEU A 503 21.97 -0.47 14.47
N GLY A 504 22.90 -0.74 13.54
CA GLY A 504 23.11 -2.06 12.95
C GLY A 504 22.23 -2.36 11.73
N VAL A 505 21.45 -1.39 11.24
CA VAL A 505 20.57 -1.55 10.09
C VAL A 505 21.30 -1.10 8.82
N ASN A 506 21.55 -2.02 7.90
CA ASN A 506 22.16 -1.71 6.60
C ASN A 506 21.10 -1.13 5.65
N VAL A 507 21.33 0.08 5.12
CA VAL A 507 20.40 0.73 4.18
C VAL A 507 20.86 0.49 2.75
N LYS A 508 20.04 -0.17 1.94
CA LYS A 508 20.31 -0.44 0.53
C LYS A 508 19.39 0.38 -0.36
N MET A 509 19.95 1.07 -1.36
CA MET A 509 19.14 1.84 -2.32
C MET A 509 18.50 0.90 -3.35
N ILE A 510 17.21 1.06 -3.62
CA ILE A 510 16.53 0.48 -4.78
C ILE A 510 16.12 1.62 -5.71
N THR A 511 16.47 1.54 -7.00
CA THR A 511 16.05 2.57 -7.97
C THR A 511 15.81 1.98 -9.36
N GLY A 512 14.80 2.52 -10.04
CA GLY A 512 14.57 2.27 -11.48
C GLY A 512 15.46 3.11 -12.40
N ASP A 513 16.20 4.09 -11.86
CA ASP A 513 17.16 4.90 -12.62
C ASP A 513 18.42 4.09 -12.98
N GLN A 514 19.21 4.62 -13.92
CA GLN A 514 20.48 4.02 -14.32
C GLN A 514 21.49 4.01 -13.18
N LEU A 515 22.43 3.07 -13.23
CA LEU A 515 23.44 2.86 -12.18
C LEU A 515 24.27 4.10 -11.86
N ALA A 516 24.66 4.88 -12.87
CA ALA A 516 25.42 6.11 -12.68
C ALA A 516 24.67 7.14 -11.80
N ILE A 517 23.35 7.29 -12.02
CA ILE A 517 22.49 8.19 -11.21
C ILE A 517 22.39 7.67 -9.78
N GLY A 518 22.19 6.35 -9.61
CA GLY A 518 22.14 5.70 -8.30
C GLY A 518 23.43 5.89 -7.52
N LYS A 519 24.59 5.65 -8.14
CA LYS A 519 25.92 5.83 -7.52
C LYS A 519 26.20 7.28 -7.15
N GLU A 520 25.85 8.24 -8.02
CA GLU A 520 26.06 9.65 -7.71
C GLU A 520 25.16 10.12 -6.55
N THR A 521 23.91 9.65 -6.52
CA THR A 521 22.98 9.94 -5.42
C THR A 521 23.46 9.28 -4.13
N GLY A 522 23.89 8.02 -4.18
CA GLY A 522 24.46 7.28 -3.06
C GLY A 522 25.71 7.93 -2.49
N ARG A 523 26.59 8.44 -3.35
CA ARG A 523 27.78 9.22 -2.97
C ARG A 523 27.41 10.47 -2.19
N ARG A 524 26.39 11.22 -2.63
CA ARG A 524 25.91 12.42 -1.93
C ARG A 524 25.23 12.11 -0.59
N LEU A 525 24.53 10.99 -0.51
CA LEU A 525 23.85 10.52 0.70
C LEU A 525 24.78 9.81 1.70
N GLY A 526 25.98 9.41 1.27
CA GLY A 526 26.94 8.69 2.10
C GLY A 526 26.64 7.19 2.26
N MET A 527 25.92 6.57 1.31
CA MET A 527 25.59 5.13 1.34
C MET A 527 26.66 4.23 0.72
N GLY A 528 27.73 4.81 0.16
CA GLY A 528 28.68 4.07 -0.65
C GLY A 528 28.27 4.01 -2.13
N THR A 529 29.14 3.40 -2.93
CA THR A 529 29.00 3.31 -4.40
C THR A 529 29.09 1.88 -4.91
N ASN A 530 29.11 0.88 -4.01
CA ASN A 530 29.15 -0.53 -4.38
C ASN A 530 27.77 -1.03 -4.82
N MET A 531 27.24 -0.41 -5.88
CA MET A 531 25.92 -0.67 -6.42
C MET A 531 26.01 -1.44 -7.74
N TYR A 532 25.02 -2.28 -7.99
CA TYR A 532 24.96 -3.15 -9.17
C TYR A 532 23.66 -2.97 -9.96
N PRO A 533 23.68 -3.16 -11.28
CA PRO A 533 22.46 -3.17 -12.07
C PRO A 533 21.68 -4.47 -11.79
N SER A 534 20.36 -4.39 -11.73
CA SER A 534 19.52 -5.54 -11.40
C SER A 534 19.59 -6.66 -12.45
N SER A 535 19.90 -6.32 -13.70
CA SER A 535 20.14 -7.29 -14.79
C SER A 535 21.35 -8.19 -14.54
N ALA A 536 22.35 -7.71 -13.80
CA ALA A 536 23.52 -8.50 -13.46
C ALA A 536 23.25 -9.59 -12.42
N LEU A 537 22.23 -9.37 -11.59
CA LEU A 537 21.81 -10.30 -10.53
C LEU A 537 20.86 -11.37 -11.05
N LEU A 538 20.16 -11.09 -12.16
CA LEU A 538 19.23 -12.02 -12.82
C LEU A 538 19.94 -13.01 -13.77
N GLY A 539 21.27 -13.07 -13.76
CA GLY A 539 22.06 -13.96 -14.62
C GLY A 539 22.04 -13.61 -16.12
N GLN A 540 21.57 -12.40 -16.48
CA GLN A 540 21.46 -11.97 -17.88
C GLN A 540 22.70 -11.21 -18.40
N SER A 541 23.59 -10.74 -17.52
CA SER A 541 24.88 -10.15 -17.96
C SER A 541 26.01 -11.19 -17.89
N LYS A 542 26.54 -11.57 -19.06
CA LYS A 542 27.80 -12.32 -19.21
C LYS A 542 29.02 -11.40 -19.03
N ASP A 543 29.13 -10.67 -17.93
CA ASP A 543 30.37 -9.97 -17.62
C ASP A 543 31.25 -10.89 -16.77
N GLY A 544 32.34 -11.38 -17.37
CA GLY A 544 33.27 -12.40 -16.83
C GLY A 544 34.04 -12.00 -15.56
N SER A 545 33.73 -10.86 -14.95
CA SER A 545 34.24 -10.46 -13.62
C SER A 545 33.27 -10.80 -12.48
N LEU A 546 32.00 -11.12 -12.77
CA LEU A 546 30.98 -11.48 -11.78
C LEU A 546 30.98 -12.97 -11.40
N GLU A 547 31.80 -13.82 -12.04
CA GLU A 547 31.83 -15.28 -11.79
C GLU A 547 32.51 -15.69 -10.47
N SER A 548 33.07 -14.75 -9.70
CA SER A 548 33.86 -15.08 -8.50
C SER A 548 33.07 -15.16 -7.19
N LEU A 549 31.84 -14.63 -7.14
CA LEU A 549 30.99 -14.65 -5.94
C LEU A 549 29.58 -15.16 -6.27
N PRO A 550 28.97 -16.00 -5.41
CA PRO A 550 27.55 -16.32 -5.51
C PRO A 550 26.70 -15.05 -5.49
N VAL A 551 25.61 -15.03 -6.27
CA VAL A 551 24.72 -13.86 -6.40
C VAL A 551 24.21 -13.38 -5.03
N ASP A 552 23.91 -14.30 -4.12
CA ASP A 552 23.41 -13.99 -2.77
C ASP A 552 24.44 -13.20 -1.94
N GLU A 553 25.72 -13.59 -2.00
CA GLU A 553 26.80 -12.89 -1.29
C GLU A 553 27.06 -11.50 -1.92
N LEU A 554 26.87 -11.38 -3.23
CA LEU A 554 26.96 -10.09 -3.91
C LEU A 554 25.80 -9.16 -3.50
N ILE A 555 24.57 -9.69 -3.42
CA ILE A 555 23.40 -8.94 -2.93
C ILE A 555 23.61 -8.47 -1.49
N GLU A 556 24.13 -9.33 -0.63
CA GLU A 556 24.44 -9.02 0.77
C GLU A 556 25.50 -7.90 0.89
N LYS A 557 26.54 -7.93 0.05
CA LYS A 557 27.61 -6.91 0.03
C LYS A 557 27.28 -5.64 -0.76
N ALA A 558 26.21 -5.63 -1.54
CA ALA A 558 25.84 -4.47 -2.37
C ALA A 558 25.24 -3.33 -1.52
N ASP A 559 25.62 -2.10 -1.81
CA ASP A 559 25.05 -0.89 -1.19
C ASP A 559 23.70 -0.49 -1.84
N GLY A 560 23.36 -1.10 -2.97
CA GLY A 560 22.11 -0.81 -3.69
C GLY A 560 22.05 -1.36 -5.10
N PHE A 561 20.86 -1.24 -5.69
CA PHE A 561 20.47 -1.83 -6.95
C PHE A 561 19.81 -0.78 -7.86
N ALA A 562 20.27 -0.73 -9.11
CA ALA A 562 19.79 0.20 -10.12
C ALA A 562 19.11 -0.50 -11.30
N GLY A 563 18.24 0.20 -12.02
CA GLY A 563 17.44 -0.35 -13.11
C GLY A 563 16.42 -1.40 -12.65
N VAL A 564 16.03 -1.37 -11.37
CA VAL A 564 15.17 -2.39 -10.76
C VAL A 564 13.73 -2.25 -11.27
N PHE A 565 13.19 -3.34 -11.82
CA PHE A 565 11.76 -3.47 -12.16
C PHE A 565 10.97 -4.01 -10.97
N GLN A 566 9.65 -3.80 -10.92
CA GLN A 566 8.79 -4.28 -9.81
C GLN A 566 8.98 -5.77 -9.51
N SER A 567 9.04 -6.62 -10.54
CA SER A 567 9.28 -8.06 -10.39
C SER A 567 10.65 -8.38 -9.79
N THR A 568 11.66 -7.54 -10.05
CA THR A 568 13.02 -7.71 -9.52
C THR A 568 13.12 -7.17 -8.10
N SER A 569 12.39 -6.10 -7.78
CA SER A 569 12.33 -5.54 -6.42
C SER A 569 11.71 -6.49 -5.40
N MET A 570 10.87 -7.44 -5.82
CA MET A 570 10.34 -8.49 -4.94
C MET A 570 11.26 -9.70 -4.81
N ARG A 571 12.22 -9.86 -5.73
CA ARG A 571 13.21 -10.95 -5.70
C ARG A 571 14.45 -10.57 -4.89
N LEU A 572 14.83 -9.29 -4.95
CA LEU A 572 15.80 -8.65 -4.07
C LEU A 572 15.19 -8.49 -2.68
#